data_AF-A0A1I3XQU5-F1
#
_entry.id   AF-A0A1I3XQU5-F1
#
_cell.length_a   1.000
_cell.length_b   1.000
_cell.length_c   1.000
_cell.angle_alpha   90.00
_cell.angle_beta   90.00
_cell.angle_gamma   90.00
#
_symmetry.space_group_name_H-M   'P 1'
#
loop_
_entity.id
_entity.type
_entity.pdbx_description
1 polymer ?
#
loop_
_entity_poly.entity_id
_entity_poly.type
_entity_poly.pdbx_seq_one_letter_code
_entity_poly.pdbx_strand_id
1 'polypeptide(L)'
;MRIEIWADVVCAWAYIGKRRLERALAGRSGAEVVWRPFRIDPTAPARAVPLEEALRDPLVDEALRACAPGLSPERNRARVSQVAAREGLGPTWGSRWRVSSHDAHRLIALAYEHGGPPAQDAVAEGVMRANFVEGLDIGDRAVLGEVAAAAGFPLGARLLDGDAGEDLVRELLLQGRARGVRTSPTLVVGGRALAGAQSPEVIADFLRDGGRERSVPAEVERMRWAESLMDRRDPLGALVMLRPLLEEFGADRGVRLLAARAYFASAQLNRAGATLESLVEEFPGDLYLRMLYGRTLERQGRDEEARPHLRLAAAADG
;
A
#
# COMPACT_ATOMS: atom_id res chain seq x y z
N MET A 1 -9.92 6.73 18.64
CA MET A 1 -9.99 5.50 17.81
C MET A 1 -9.40 5.83 16.46
N ARG A 2 -8.37 5.11 16.03
CA ARG A 2 -7.76 5.31 14.71
C ARG A 2 -8.55 4.54 13.65
N ILE A 3 -8.84 5.20 12.53
CA ILE A 3 -9.53 4.66 11.37
C ILE A 3 -8.63 4.90 10.17
N GLU A 4 -8.09 3.82 9.60
CA GLU A 4 -7.30 3.94 8.38
C GLU A 4 -8.19 3.76 7.14
N ILE A 5 -8.09 4.69 6.21
CA ILE A 5 -8.74 4.61 4.90
C ILE A 5 -7.66 4.22 3.89
N TRP A 6 -7.62 2.94 3.53
CA TRP A 6 -6.78 2.45 2.45
C TRP A 6 -7.47 2.68 1.12
N ALA A 7 -7.01 3.68 0.37
CA ALA A 7 -7.71 4.13 -0.81
C ALA A 7 -6.78 4.72 -1.87
N ASP A 8 -7.24 4.67 -3.11
CA ASP A 8 -6.67 5.43 -4.21
C ASP A 8 -7.51 6.67 -4.48
N VAL A 9 -6.86 7.82 -4.68
CA VAL A 9 -7.54 9.11 -4.95
C VAL A 9 -8.13 9.18 -6.36
N VAL A 10 -7.78 8.25 -7.25
CA VAL A 10 -8.45 8.06 -8.55
C VAL A 10 -9.64 7.10 -8.48
N CYS A 11 -9.94 6.53 -7.30
CA CYS A 11 -11.10 5.67 -7.10
C CYS A 11 -12.34 6.50 -6.70
N ALA A 12 -13.36 6.54 -7.56
CA ALA A 12 -14.59 7.28 -7.26
C ALA A 12 -15.30 6.77 -5.98
N TRP A 13 -15.20 5.46 -5.71
CA TRP A 13 -15.75 4.87 -4.49
C TRP A 13 -15.02 5.31 -3.23
N ALA A 14 -13.75 5.71 -3.31
CA ALA A 14 -13.03 6.26 -2.16
C ALA A 14 -13.65 7.58 -1.71
N TYR A 15 -13.98 8.47 -2.65
CA TYR A 15 -14.58 9.77 -2.32
C TYR A 15 -16.03 9.62 -1.84
N ILE A 16 -16.81 8.74 -2.46
CA ILE A 16 -18.14 8.33 -1.95
C ILE A 16 -18.01 7.75 -0.52
N GLY A 17 -17.03 6.87 -0.31
CA GLY A 17 -16.75 6.25 0.97
C GLY A 17 -16.38 7.27 2.06
N LYS A 18 -15.63 8.32 1.71
CA LYS A 18 -15.33 9.45 2.62
C LYS A 18 -16.61 10.10 3.13
N ARG A 19 -17.53 10.49 2.25
CA ARG A 19 -18.81 11.10 2.63
C ARG A 19 -19.64 10.19 3.54
N ARG A 20 -19.65 8.88 3.25
CA ARG A 20 -20.37 7.89 4.07
C ARG A 20 -19.73 7.70 5.43
N LEU A 21 -18.40 7.71 5.52
CA LEU A 21 -17.68 7.67 6.78
C LEU A 21 -17.92 8.94 7.62
N GLU A 22 -17.88 10.12 7.00
CA GLU A 22 -18.19 11.39 7.68
C GLU A 22 -19.60 11.37 8.29
N ARG A 23 -20.59 10.85 7.55
CA ARG A 23 -21.95 10.65 8.05
C ARG A 23 -21.99 9.64 9.21
N ALA A 24 -21.28 8.52 9.11
CA ALA A 24 -21.19 7.53 10.18
C ALA A 24 -20.47 8.04 11.45
N LEU A 25 -19.60 9.06 11.28
CA LEU A 25 -18.89 9.73 12.37
C LEU A 25 -19.64 10.94 12.93
N ALA A 26 -20.73 11.39 12.31
CA ALA A 26 -21.49 12.54 12.78
C ALA A 26 -21.91 12.38 14.25
N GLY A 27 -21.54 13.34 15.10
CA GLY A 27 -21.81 13.30 16.54
C GLY A 27 -20.89 12.39 17.36
N ARG A 28 -19.88 11.74 16.75
CA ARG A 28 -18.84 10.96 17.44
C ARG A 28 -17.57 11.80 17.57
N SER A 29 -17.00 11.86 18.78
CA SER A 29 -15.71 12.52 19.03
C SER A 29 -14.57 11.52 19.21
N GLY A 30 -13.33 11.98 19.04
CA GLY A 30 -12.13 11.18 19.30
C GLY A 30 -11.79 10.13 18.23
N ALA A 31 -12.39 10.21 17.04
CA ALA A 31 -11.96 9.46 15.87
C ALA A 31 -10.80 10.17 15.17
N GLU A 32 -9.73 9.44 14.88
CA GLU A 32 -8.60 9.90 14.08
C GLU A 32 -8.68 9.19 12.73
N VAL A 33 -8.94 9.93 11.66
CA VAL A 33 -9.01 9.38 10.30
C VAL A 33 -7.65 9.57 9.64
N VAL A 34 -7.06 8.47 9.16
CA VAL A 34 -5.74 8.48 8.52
C VAL A 34 -5.85 7.87 7.13
N TRP A 35 -5.36 8.57 6.12
CA TRP A 35 -5.31 8.07 4.76
C TRP A 35 -4.08 7.20 4.53
N ARG A 36 -4.29 6.07 3.87
CA ARG A 36 -3.24 5.12 3.48
C ARG A 36 -3.29 4.87 1.98
N PRO A 37 -2.15 4.89 1.29
CA PRO A 37 -2.12 4.77 -0.15
C PRO A 37 -2.55 3.37 -0.60
N PHE A 38 -3.37 3.33 -1.63
CA PHE A 38 -3.63 2.17 -2.46
C PHE A 38 -3.54 2.62 -3.92
N ARG A 39 -3.08 1.75 -4.83
CA ARG A 39 -3.04 2.05 -6.27
C ARG A 39 -3.91 1.07 -7.03
N ILE A 40 -5.05 1.54 -7.55
CA ILE A 40 -5.98 0.72 -8.36
C ILE A 40 -5.43 0.46 -9.76
N ASP A 41 -4.67 1.41 -10.31
CA ASP A 41 -3.96 1.28 -11.60
C ASP A 41 -2.47 1.58 -11.39
N PRO A 42 -1.67 0.57 -11.00
CA PRO A 42 -0.21 0.71 -10.93
C PRO A 42 0.44 0.99 -12.29
N THR A 43 -0.26 0.70 -13.40
CA THR A 43 0.21 0.85 -14.78
C THR A 43 -0.19 2.18 -15.40
N ALA A 44 -0.87 3.05 -14.65
CA ALA A 44 -1.26 4.36 -15.12
C ALA A 44 -0.04 5.15 -15.64
N PRO A 45 -0.17 5.85 -16.77
CA PRO A 45 0.96 6.52 -17.40
C PRO A 45 1.49 7.66 -16.52
N ALA A 46 2.79 7.92 -16.62
CA ALA A 46 3.44 9.02 -15.91
C ALA A 46 2.90 10.38 -16.37
N ARG A 47 2.67 10.54 -17.67
CA ARG A 47 1.94 11.67 -18.24
C ARG A 47 0.47 11.30 -18.34
N ALA A 48 -0.41 12.12 -17.77
CA ALA A 48 -1.84 11.89 -17.87
C ALA A 48 -2.30 11.90 -19.33
N VAL A 49 -3.30 11.07 -19.61
CA VAL A 49 -3.97 11.01 -20.91
C VAL A 49 -5.46 11.26 -20.72
N PRO A 50 -6.13 11.89 -21.70
CA PRO A 50 -7.58 12.06 -21.64
C PRO A 50 -8.27 10.71 -21.44
N LEU A 51 -9.16 10.64 -20.45
CA LEU A 51 -9.81 9.40 -20.06
C LEU A 51 -10.65 8.82 -21.21
N GLU A 52 -11.31 9.67 -21.98
CA GLU A 52 -12.07 9.26 -23.16
C GLU A 52 -11.22 8.54 -24.22
N GLU A 53 -9.96 8.95 -24.37
CA GLU A 53 -9.02 8.28 -25.27
C GLU A 53 -8.58 6.94 -24.67
N ALA A 54 -8.23 6.92 -23.37
CA ALA A 54 -7.83 5.70 -22.68
C ALA A 54 -8.93 4.63 -22.68
N LEU A 55 -10.21 5.01 -22.67
CA LEU A 55 -11.33 4.08 -22.71
C LEU A 55 -11.54 3.40 -24.07
N ARG A 56 -10.89 3.90 -25.13
CA ARG A 56 -10.91 3.24 -26.44
C ARG A 56 -9.93 2.06 -26.50
N ASP A 57 -9.02 1.96 -25.54
CA ASP A 57 -8.11 0.81 -25.40
C ASP A 57 -8.89 -0.42 -24.89
N PRO A 58 -8.93 -1.53 -25.67
CA PRO A 58 -9.61 -2.75 -25.25
C PRO A 58 -9.13 -3.32 -23.91
N LEU A 59 -7.86 -3.13 -23.56
CA LEU A 59 -7.31 -3.60 -22.28
C LEU A 59 -7.85 -2.79 -21.10
N VAL A 60 -8.03 -1.47 -21.29
CA VAL A 60 -8.63 -0.60 -20.29
C VAL A 60 -10.13 -0.89 -20.15
N ASP A 61 -10.83 -1.12 -21.27
CA ASP A 61 -12.25 -1.51 -21.27
C ASP A 61 -12.46 -2.83 -20.51
N GLU A 62 -11.64 -3.86 -20.79
CA GLU A 62 -11.71 -5.16 -20.11
C GLU A 62 -11.46 -5.04 -18.59
N ALA A 63 -10.41 -4.29 -18.20
CA ALA A 63 -10.11 -4.05 -16.79
C ALA A 63 -11.27 -3.35 -16.05
N LEU A 64 -11.92 -2.37 -16.69
CA LEU A 64 -13.07 -1.67 -16.10
C LEU A 64 -14.33 -2.53 -16.02
N ARG A 65 -14.56 -3.42 -16.98
CA ARG A 65 -15.68 -4.38 -16.94
C ARG A 65 -15.51 -5.39 -15.81
N ALA A 66 -14.28 -5.81 -15.51
CA ALA A 66 -14.01 -6.68 -14.36
C ALA A 66 -14.40 -6.02 -13.03
N CYS A 67 -14.33 -4.69 -12.93
CA CYS A 67 -14.78 -3.95 -11.74
C CYS A 67 -16.30 -3.86 -11.59
N ALA A 68 -17.08 -4.03 -12.67
CA ALA A 68 -18.54 -3.98 -12.64
C ALA A 68 -19.14 -4.94 -13.68
N PRO A 69 -19.14 -6.27 -13.40
CA PRO A 69 -19.68 -7.26 -14.33
C PRO A 69 -21.12 -6.95 -14.72
N GLY A 70 -21.42 -7.01 -16.02
CA GLY A 70 -22.77 -6.77 -16.56
C GLY A 70 -23.11 -5.29 -16.86
N LEU A 71 -22.19 -4.35 -16.62
CA LEU A 71 -22.34 -2.95 -17.03
C LEU A 71 -21.25 -2.55 -18.03
N SER A 72 -21.59 -1.73 -19.03
CA SER A 72 -20.57 -1.04 -19.83
C SER A 72 -19.88 0.03 -18.98
N PRO A 73 -18.63 0.42 -19.28
CA PRO A 73 -17.95 1.47 -18.53
C PRO A 73 -18.74 2.79 -18.47
N GLU A 74 -19.43 3.17 -19.55
CA GLU A 74 -20.25 4.39 -19.62
C GLU A 74 -21.44 4.30 -18.67
N ARG A 75 -22.17 3.18 -18.69
CA ARG A 75 -23.31 2.94 -17.78
C ARG A 75 -22.86 2.90 -16.33
N ASN A 76 -21.72 2.27 -16.05
CA ASN A 76 -21.17 2.23 -14.71
C ASN A 76 -20.74 3.64 -14.24
N ARG A 77 -20.12 4.45 -15.10
CA ARG A 77 -19.79 5.86 -14.79
C ARG A 77 -21.02 6.69 -14.47
N ALA A 78 -22.06 6.61 -15.30
CA ALA A 78 -23.32 7.32 -15.06
C ALA A 78 -23.96 6.92 -13.72
N ARG A 79 -23.98 5.61 -13.42
CA ARG A 79 -24.45 5.09 -12.13
C ARG A 79 -23.64 5.66 -10.96
N VAL A 80 -22.31 5.64 -11.06
CA VAL A 80 -21.41 6.17 -10.00
C VAL A 80 -21.62 7.66 -9.80
N SER A 81 -21.78 8.46 -10.87
CA SER A 81 -22.10 9.89 -10.77
C SER A 81 -23.43 10.13 -10.05
N GLN A 82 -24.49 9.38 -10.35
CA GLN A 82 -25.77 9.49 -9.64
C GLN A 82 -25.66 9.12 -8.15
N VAL A 83 -24.79 8.17 -7.79
CA VAL A 83 -24.51 7.85 -6.38
C VAL A 83 -23.77 9.02 -5.73
N ALA A 84 -22.71 9.54 -6.35
CA ALA A 84 -21.95 10.67 -5.83
C ALA A 84 -22.83 11.90 -5.59
N ALA A 85 -23.73 12.22 -6.52
CA ALA A 85 -24.69 13.32 -6.36
C ALA A 85 -25.59 13.14 -5.12
N ARG A 86 -26.08 11.91 -4.86
CA ARG A 86 -26.87 11.58 -3.64
C ARG A 86 -26.05 11.67 -2.35
N GLU A 87 -24.73 11.50 -2.43
CA GLU A 87 -23.82 11.73 -1.30
C GLU A 87 -23.46 13.21 -1.12
N GLY A 88 -23.96 14.12 -1.97
CA GLY A 88 -23.72 15.57 -1.87
C GLY A 88 -22.47 16.05 -2.61
N LEU A 89 -21.93 15.26 -3.55
CA LEU A 89 -20.72 15.58 -4.30
C LEU A 89 -20.97 16.39 -5.59
N GLY A 90 -22.20 16.87 -5.78
CA GLY A 90 -22.59 17.73 -6.90
C GLY A 90 -23.08 16.96 -8.15
N PRO A 91 -23.69 17.68 -9.11
CA PRO A 91 -24.25 17.09 -10.33
C PRO A 91 -23.20 16.84 -11.42
N THR A 92 -22.09 17.58 -11.41
CA THR A 92 -20.98 17.43 -12.34
C THR A 92 -19.90 16.59 -11.66
N TRP A 93 -19.77 15.34 -12.09
CA TRP A 93 -18.91 14.38 -11.41
C TRP A 93 -18.29 13.36 -12.37
N GLY A 94 -16.96 13.24 -12.32
CA GLY A 94 -16.21 12.23 -13.04
C GLY A 94 -14.80 12.71 -13.38
N SER A 95 -13.82 11.80 -13.25
CA SER A 95 -12.46 12.09 -13.71
C SER A 95 -12.44 12.32 -15.22
N ARG A 96 -11.56 13.23 -15.67
CA ARG A 96 -11.28 13.49 -17.10
C ARG A 96 -9.98 12.86 -17.58
N TRP A 97 -9.18 12.31 -16.66
CA TRP A 97 -7.82 11.87 -16.92
C TRP A 97 -7.58 10.45 -16.44
N ARG A 98 -6.87 9.64 -17.23
CA ARG A 98 -6.19 8.46 -16.71
C ARG A 98 -4.78 8.89 -16.30
N VAL A 99 -4.49 8.82 -15.01
CA VAL A 99 -3.32 9.44 -14.41
C VAL A 99 -2.75 8.59 -13.28
N SER A 100 -1.42 8.64 -13.12
CA SER A 100 -0.75 8.07 -11.94
C SER A 100 -1.11 8.86 -10.68
N SER A 101 -1.61 8.18 -9.66
CA SER A 101 -1.87 8.76 -8.34
C SER A 101 -0.64 8.83 -7.42
N HIS A 102 0.55 8.49 -7.92
CA HIS A 102 1.76 8.37 -7.09
C HIS A 102 2.16 9.67 -6.39
N ASP A 103 2.31 10.77 -7.13
CA ASP A 103 2.69 12.07 -6.54
C ASP A 103 1.58 12.62 -5.63
N ALA A 104 0.31 12.32 -5.92
CA ALA A 104 -0.80 12.64 -5.03
C ALA A 104 -0.71 11.87 -3.70
N HIS A 105 -0.37 10.57 -3.74
CA HIS A 105 -0.12 9.77 -2.53
C HIS A 105 1.09 10.26 -1.75
N ARG A 106 2.16 10.68 -2.42
CA ARG A 106 3.32 11.33 -1.77
C ARG A 106 2.90 12.59 -1.03
N LEU A 107 2.13 13.45 -1.69
CA LEU A 107 1.65 14.70 -1.09
C LEU A 107 0.78 14.43 0.15
N ILE A 108 -0.15 13.46 0.08
CA ILE A 108 -1.03 13.08 1.19
C ILE A 108 -0.21 12.51 2.36
N ALA A 109 0.79 11.67 2.08
CA ALA A 109 1.65 11.11 3.12
C ALA A 109 2.49 12.20 3.82
N LEU A 110 3.08 13.12 3.05
CA LEU A 110 3.86 14.24 3.57
C LEU A 110 2.99 15.24 4.37
N ALA A 111 1.74 15.45 3.97
CA ALA A 111 0.80 16.30 4.70
C ALA A 111 0.52 15.76 6.11
N TYR A 112 0.49 14.43 6.30
CA TYR A 112 0.37 13.82 7.62
C TYR A 112 1.59 14.13 8.51
N GLU A 113 2.81 14.01 7.96
CA GLU A 113 4.03 14.32 8.72
C GLU A 113 4.10 15.80 9.14
N HIS A 114 3.57 16.70 8.31
CA HIS A 114 3.62 18.13 8.55
C HIS A 114 2.52 18.66 9.47
N GLY A 115 1.28 18.20 9.28
CA GLY A 115 0.10 18.76 9.94
C GLY A 115 -0.85 17.73 10.54
N GLY A 116 -0.42 16.47 10.61
CA GLY A 116 -1.20 15.38 11.19
C GLY A 116 -2.46 15.00 10.39
N PRO A 117 -3.37 14.25 11.02
CA PRO A 117 -4.60 13.77 10.39
C PRO A 117 -5.46 14.86 9.72
N PRO A 118 -5.67 16.06 10.30
CA PRO A 118 -6.48 17.10 9.67
C PRO A 118 -5.88 17.63 8.36
N ALA A 119 -4.57 17.88 8.32
CA ALA A 119 -3.89 18.32 7.10
C ALA A 119 -3.90 17.24 6.03
N GLN A 120 -3.69 15.98 6.43
CA GLN A 120 -3.80 14.84 5.54
C GLN A 120 -5.19 14.72 4.90
N ASP A 121 -6.27 14.82 5.70
CA ASP A 121 -7.63 14.75 5.19
C ASP A 121 -7.96 15.90 4.24
N ALA A 122 -7.52 17.13 4.56
CA ALA A 122 -7.71 18.30 3.72
C ALA A 122 -7.03 18.16 2.34
N VAL A 123 -5.81 17.61 2.30
CA VAL A 123 -5.12 17.33 1.03
C VAL A 123 -5.84 16.21 0.25
N ALA A 124 -6.22 15.11 0.90
CA ALA A 124 -6.94 14.01 0.24
C ALA A 124 -8.28 14.48 -0.36
N GLU A 125 -9.05 15.27 0.40
CA GLU A 125 -10.27 15.93 -0.05
C GLU A 125 -10.01 16.83 -1.27
N GLY A 126 -8.98 17.69 -1.20
CA GLY A 126 -8.62 18.61 -2.28
C GLY A 126 -8.21 17.89 -3.56
N VAL A 127 -7.39 16.84 -3.47
CA VAL A 127 -6.98 16.01 -4.62
C VAL A 127 -8.20 15.35 -5.27
N MET A 128 -9.07 14.73 -4.47
CA MET A 128 -10.24 14.05 -5.01
C MET A 128 -11.24 15.05 -5.61
N ARG A 129 -11.39 16.25 -5.04
CA ARG A 129 -12.18 17.34 -5.62
C ARG A 129 -11.59 17.81 -6.95
N ALA A 130 -10.29 18.05 -7.02
CA ALA A 130 -9.59 18.43 -8.25
C ALA A 130 -9.85 17.39 -9.36
N ASN A 131 -9.71 16.11 -9.05
CA ASN A 131 -9.92 15.02 -10.00
C ASN A 131 -11.39 14.87 -10.44
N PHE A 132 -12.33 14.77 -9.48
CA PHE A 132 -13.70 14.33 -9.77
C PHE A 132 -14.71 15.45 -9.98
N VAL A 133 -14.50 16.62 -9.39
CA VAL A 133 -15.43 17.75 -9.46
C VAL A 133 -14.93 18.79 -10.48
N GLU A 134 -13.65 19.13 -10.40
CA GLU A 134 -13.05 20.18 -11.23
C GLU A 134 -12.51 19.61 -12.56
N GLY A 135 -12.27 18.30 -12.65
CA GLY A 135 -11.78 17.63 -13.86
C GLY A 135 -10.33 17.97 -14.19
N LEU A 136 -9.54 18.33 -13.19
CA LEU A 136 -8.13 18.68 -13.32
C LEU A 136 -7.25 17.43 -13.37
N ASP A 137 -6.05 17.60 -13.95
CA ASP A 137 -5.03 16.57 -14.00
C ASP A 137 -4.26 16.54 -12.66
N ILE A 138 -4.51 15.54 -11.82
CA ILE A 138 -3.80 15.38 -10.54
C ILE A 138 -2.39 14.79 -10.69
N GLY A 139 -1.94 14.53 -11.91
CA GLY A 139 -0.53 14.24 -12.24
C GLY A 139 0.28 15.51 -12.49
N ASP A 140 -0.38 16.65 -12.67
CA ASP A 140 0.28 17.94 -12.77
C ASP A 140 0.66 18.45 -11.36
N ARG A 141 1.95 18.71 -11.16
CA ARG A 141 2.49 19.22 -9.90
C ARG A 141 2.00 20.61 -9.56
N ALA A 142 1.66 21.44 -10.56
CA ALA A 142 1.06 22.74 -10.32
C ALA A 142 -0.32 22.59 -9.65
N VAL A 143 -1.15 21.68 -10.17
CA VAL A 143 -2.47 21.35 -9.59
C VAL A 143 -2.31 20.81 -8.17
N LEU A 144 -1.38 19.87 -7.95
CA LEU A 144 -1.10 19.35 -6.62
C LEU A 144 -0.56 20.42 -5.67
N GLY A 145 0.22 21.38 -6.17
CA GLY A 145 0.72 22.52 -5.40
C GLY A 145 -0.39 23.47 -4.95
N GLU A 146 -1.35 23.76 -5.82
CA GLU A 146 -2.54 24.56 -5.48
C GLU A 146 -3.41 23.86 -4.43
N VAL A 147 -3.63 22.55 -4.58
CA VAL A 147 -4.32 21.73 -3.58
C VAL A 147 -3.61 21.78 -2.23
N ALA A 148 -2.29 21.60 -2.22
CA ALA A 148 -1.50 21.63 -1.00
C ALA A 148 -1.59 23.00 -0.30
N ALA A 149 -1.47 24.10 -1.06
CA ALA A 149 -1.56 25.46 -0.53
C ALA A 149 -2.95 25.74 0.06
N ALA A 150 -4.02 25.36 -0.63
CA ALA A 150 -5.40 25.51 -0.16
C ALA A 150 -5.68 24.71 1.13
N ALA A 151 -5.01 23.57 1.30
CA ALA A 151 -5.08 22.73 2.50
C ALA A 151 -4.18 23.23 3.65
N GLY A 152 -3.51 24.38 3.51
CA GLY A 152 -2.60 24.91 4.53
C GLY A 152 -1.22 24.25 4.55
N PHE A 153 -0.83 23.55 3.47
CA PHE A 153 0.46 22.88 3.30
C PHE A 153 1.23 23.43 2.08
N PRO A 154 1.60 24.73 2.05
CA PRO A 154 2.23 25.37 0.88
C PRO A 154 3.64 24.84 0.55
N LEU A 155 4.29 24.13 1.48
CA LEU A 155 5.57 23.46 1.24
C LEU A 155 5.43 22.21 0.35
N GLY A 156 4.22 21.64 0.23
CA GLY A 156 3.98 20.39 -0.48
C GLY A 156 4.47 20.40 -1.92
N ALA A 157 4.24 21.50 -2.66
CA ALA A 157 4.70 21.66 -4.04
C ALA A 157 6.22 21.47 -4.17
N ARG A 158 6.99 22.15 -3.30
CA ARG A 158 8.46 22.08 -3.30
C ARG A 158 8.98 20.70 -2.89
N LEU A 159 8.28 19.99 -2.02
CA LEU A 159 8.69 18.64 -1.61
C LEU A 159 8.52 17.64 -2.75
N LEU A 160 7.52 17.81 -3.61
CA LEU A 160 7.32 16.95 -4.78
C LEU A 160 8.40 17.13 -5.86
N ASP A 161 9.14 18.24 -5.86
CA ASP A 161 10.25 18.46 -6.80
C ASP A 161 11.41 17.47 -6.60
N GLY A 162 11.59 16.98 -5.37
CA GLY A 162 12.57 15.96 -5.00
C GLY A 162 11.98 14.55 -4.90
N ASP A 163 12.64 13.72 -4.09
CA ASP A 163 12.25 12.34 -3.75
C ASP A 163 11.50 12.22 -2.42
N ALA A 164 11.12 13.36 -1.81
CA ALA A 164 10.44 13.37 -0.52
C ALA A 164 9.19 12.49 -0.55
N GLY A 165 9.07 11.58 0.42
CA GLY A 165 7.95 10.66 0.54
C GLY A 165 7.97 9.45 -0.40
N GLU A 166 8.99 9.27 -1.27
CA GLU A 166 9.10 8.08 -2.13
C GLU A 166 9.20 6.79 -1.31
N ASP A 167 10.17 6.72 -0.39
CA ASP A 167 10.34 5.57 0.51
C ASP A 167 9.13 5.38 1.43
N LEU A 168 8.56 6.49 1.95
CA LEU A 168 7.38 6.44 2.81
C LEU A 168 6.17 5.83 2.08
N VAL A 169 5.83 6.32 0.90
CA VAL A 169 4.70 5.79 0.11
C VAL A 169 4.94 4.35 -0.29
N ARG A 170 6.18 4.01 -0.69
CA ARG A 170 6.57 2.63 -0.99
C ARG A 170 6.34 1.71 0.21
N GLU A 171 6.80 2.11 1.40
CA GLU A 171 6.59 1.36 2.63
C GLU A 171 5.10 1.21 2.95
N LEU A 172 4.33 2.28 2.89
CA LEU A 172 2.89 2.24 3.17
C LEU A 172 2.13 1.33 2.21
N LEU A 173 2.43 1.37 0.90
CA LEU A 173 1.83 0.46 -0.08
C LEU A 173 2.13 -1.02 0.25
N LEU A 174 3.37 -1.32 0.66
CA LEU A 174 3.77 -2.66 1.08
C LEU A 174 3.06 -3.10 2.36
N GLN A 175 2.88 -2.19 3.33
CA GLN A 175 2.09 -2.47 4.53
C GLN A 175 0.65 -2.84 4.18
N GLY A 176 0.01 -2.14 3.23
CA GLY A 176 -1.34 -2.46 2.76
C GLY A 176 -1.41 -3.86 2.15
N ARG A 177 -0.44 -4.19 1.29
CA ARG A 177 -0.30 -5.53 0.71
C ARG A 177 -0.10 -6.60 1.79
N ALA A 178 0.78 -6.36 2.76
CA ALA A 178 1.06 -7.28 3.86
C ALA A 178 -0.15 -7.50 4.78
N ARG A 179 -0.95 -6.46 5.00
CA ARG A 179 -2.22 -6.50 5.73
C ARG A 179 -3.38 -7.13 4.93
N GLY A 180 -3.14 -7.51 3.67
CA GLY A 180 -4.15 -8.15 2.83
C GLY A 180 -5.20 -7.19 2.28
N VAL A 181 -4.93 -5.89 2.24
CA VAL A 181 -5.80 -4.92 1.56
C VAL A 181 -5.77 -5.20 0.06
N ARG A 182 -6.95 -5.40 -0.53
CA ARG A 182 -7.11 -5.79 -1.95
C ARG A 182 -7.93 -4.81 -2.79
N THR A 183 -8.60 -3.85 -2.16
CA THR A 183 -9.53 -2.96 -2.87
C THR A 183 -9.58 -1.58 -2.23
N SER A 184 -9.95 -0.59 -3.04
CA SER A 184 -10.17 0.80 -2.64
C SER A 184 -11.67 1.14 -2.66
N PRO A 185 -12.21 1.80 -1.62
CA PRO A 185 -11.60 2.00 -0.30
C PRO A 185 -11.69 0.73 0.55
N THR A 186 -10.78 0.57 1.51
CA THR A 186 -10.91 -0.37 2.63
C THR A 186 -10.71 0.39 3.93
N LEU A 187 -11.68 0.32 4.85
CA LEU A 187 -11.55 0.89 6.19
C LEU A 187 -10.91 -0.14 7.12
N VAL A 188 -9.90 0.26 7.88
CA VAL A 188 -9.25 -0.60 8.88
C VAL A 188 -9.33 0.02 10.27
N VAL A 189 -9.86 -0.74 11.23
CA VAL A 189 -10.03 -0.34 12.64
C VAL A 189 -9.71 -1.52 13.53
N GLY A 190 -8.77 -1.35 14.47
CA GLY A 190 -8.44 -2.39 15.46
C GLY A 190 -8.05 -3.74 14.84
N GLY A 191 -7.35 -3.73 13.70
CA GLY A 191 -6.96 -4.93 12.96
C GLY A 191 -8.07 -5.58 12.11
N ARG A 192 -9.31 -5.07 12.15
CA ARG A 192 -10.41 -5.52 11.27
C ARG A 192 -10.48 -4.66 10.02
N ALA A 193 -10.89 -5.24 8.90
CA ALA A 193 -11.03 -4.56 7.62
C ALA A 193 -12.49 -4.61 7.12
N LEU A 194 -12.98 -3.48 6.61
CA LEU A 194 -14.26 -3.35 5.92
C LEU A 194 -14.00 -2.87 4.48
N ALA A 195 -14.19 -3.78 3.52
CA ALA A 195 -13.90 -3.51 2.11
C ALA A 195 -15.08 -2.81 1.40
N GLY A 196 -14.74 -1.84 0.55
CA GLY A 196 -15.67 -1.09 -0.28
C GLY A 196 -16.32 0.10 0.42
N ALA A 197 -16.96 0.96 -0.38
CA ALA A 197 -17.74 2.09 0.11
C ALA A 197 -19.10 1.61 0.66
N GLN A 198 -19.10 0.98 1.83
CA GLN A 198 -20.32 0.50 2.50
C GLN A 198 -21.25 1.64 2.90
N SER A 199 -22.51 1.34 3.23
CA SER A 199 -23.48 2.36 3.67
C SER A 199 -23.06 3.00 5.00
N PRO A 200 -23.50 4.23 5.32
CA PRO A 200 -23.21 4.86 6.60
C PRO A 200 -23.58 4.00 7.81
N GLU A 201 -24.68 3.24 7.73
CA GLU A 201 -25.17 2.35 8.79
C GLU A 201 -24.20 1.17 9.01
N VAL A 202 -23.78 0.51 7.92
CA VAL A 202 -22.80 -0.58 7.97
C VAL A 202 -21.45 -0.09 8.51
N ILE A 203 -21.03 1.12 8.10
CA ILE A 203 -19.81 1.74 8.63
C ILE A 203 -19.98 2.02 10.13
N ALA A 204 -21.09 2.62 10.56
CA ALA A 204 -21.34 2.94 11.96
C ALA A 204 -21.34 1.68 12.85
N ASP A 205 -21.91 0.58 12.37
CA ASP A 205 -21.89 -0.72 13.06
C ASP A 205 -20.47 -1.28 13.15
N PHE A 206 -19.73 -1.28 12.03
CA PHE A 206 -18.33 -1.68 12.00
C PHE A 206 -17.46 -0.87 12.99
N LEU A 207 -17.68 0.44 13.07
CA LEU A 207 -16.98 1.34 13.99
C LEU A 207 -17.38 1.12 15.45
N ARG A 208 -18.60 0.67 15.74
CA ARG A 208 -19.06 0.34 17.10
C ARG A 208 -18.35 -0.91 17.62
N ASP A 209 -18.16 -1.90 16.75
CA ASP A 209 -17.47 -3.14 17.08
C ASP A 209 -15.93 -3.03 16.95
N GLY A 210 -15.46 -1.87 16.48
CA GLY A 210 -14.04 -1.53 16.37
C GLY A 210 -13.42 -1.32 17.74
N GLY A 211 -12.71 -2.33 18.25
CA GLY A 211 -11.97 -2.24 19.51
C GLY A 211 -10.74 -1.34 19.44
N ARG A 212 -10.12 -1.07 20.60
CA ARG A 212 -8.76 -0.50 20.64
C ARG A 212 -7.80 -1.46 19.95
N GLU A 213 -6.98 -0.93 19.06
CA GLU A 213 -5.87 -1.67 18.47
C GLU A 213 -4.96 -2.17 19.58
N ARG A 214 -4.72 -3.49 19.62
CA ARG A 214 -3.66 -4.05 20.46
C ARG A 214 -2.35 -3.71 19.78
N SER A 215 -1.67 -2.66 20.24
CA SER A 215 -0.35 -2.32 19.73
C SER A 215 0.63 -3.41 20.13
N VAL A 216 1.22 -4.07 19.14
CA VAL A 216 2.48 -4.81 19.35
C VAL A 216 3.63 -3.85 19.05
N PRO A 217 4.85 -4.13 19.54
CA PRO A 217 6.02 -3.32 19.20
C PRO A 217 6.21 -3.20 17.69
N ALA A 218 6.70 -2.04 17.23
CA ALA A 218 6.80 -1.72 15.81
C ALA A 218 7.68 -2.71 15.04
N GLU A 219 8.72 -3.21 15.69
CA GLU A 219 9.62 -4.23 15.17
C GLU A 219 8.89 -5.57 14.92
N VAL A 220 7.95 -5.93 15.79
CA VAL A 220 7.12 -7.14 15.64
C VAL A 220 6.14 -6.96 14.49
N GLU A 221 5.56 -5.78 14.31
CA GLU A 221 4.69 -5.50 13.16
C GLU A 221 5.44 -5.60 11.84
N ARG A 222 6.61 -4.96 11.75
CA ARG A 222 7.46 -5.01 10.56
C ARG A 222 7.89 -6.43 10.22
N MET A 223 8.25 -7.23 11.24
CA MET A 223 8.59 -8.64 11.05
C MET A 223 7.41 -9.42 10.46
N ARG A 224 6.21 -9.29 11.04
CA ARG A 224 4.99 -9.94 10.53
C ARG A 224 4.63 -9.49 9.10
N TRP A 225 4.84 -8.21 8.78
CA TRP A 225 4.62 -7.73 7.42
C TRP A 225 5.62 -8.32 6.43
N ALA A 226 6.90 -8.41 6.81
CA ALA A 226 7.91 -9.06 5.98
C ALA A 226 7.60 -10.54 5.72
N GLU A 227 7.15 -11.27 6.74
CA GLU A 227 6.68 -12.67 6.59
C GLU A 227 5.48 -12.78 5.65
N SER A 228 4.46 -11.94 5.85
CA SER A 228 3.28 -11.90 4.97
C SER A 228 3.66 -11.58 3.51
N LEU A 229 4.62 -10.68 3.28
CA LEU A 229 5.12 -10.37 1.93
C LEU A 229 5.86 -11.57 1.32
N MET A 230 6.64 -12.31 2.11
CA MET A 230 7.27 -13.56 1.66
C MET A 230 6.23 -14.61 1.23
N ASP A 231 5.17 -14.81 2.02
CA ASP A 231 4.08 -15.75 1.70
C ASP A 231 3.36 -15.36 0.40
N ARG A 232 3.30 -14.06 0.11
CA ARG A 232 2.74 -13.50 -1.12
C ARG A 232 3.72 -13.48 -2.30
N ARG A 233 4.89 -14.11 -2.15
CA ARG A 233 5.97 -14.16 -3.16
C ARG A 233 6.50 -12.76 -3.54
N ASP A 234 6.56 -11.85 -2.57
CA ASP A 234 7.13 -10.52 -2.72
C ASP A 234 8.40 -10.36 -1.85
N PRO A 235 9.51 -11.04 -2.21
CA PRO A 235 10.74 -10.99 -1.43
C PRO A 235 11.40 -9.61 -1.43
N LEU A 236 11.23 -8.83 -2.50
CA LEU A 236 11.76 -7.46 -2.55
C LEU A 236 10.99 -6.53 -1.61
N GLY A 237 9.66 -6.64 -1.55
CA GLY A 237 8.84 -5.94 -0.57
C GLY A 237 9.21 -6.34 0.86
N ALA A 238 9.44 -7.62 1.12
CA ALA A 238 9.89 -8.10 2.43
C ALA A 238 11.22 -7.44 2.84
N LEU A 239 12.20 -7.34 1.92
CA LEU A 239 13.48 -6.68 2.19
C LEU A 239 13.33 -5.18 2.51
N VAL A 240 12.36 -4.49 1.91
CA VAL A 240 12.06 -3.09 2.26
C VAL A 240 11.57 -3.01 3.71
N MET A 241 10.68 -3.91 4.13
CA MET A 241 10.18 -3.95 5.52
C MET A 241 11.27 -4.35 6.53
N LEU A 242 12.20 -5.21 6.13
CA LEU A 242 13.30 -5.69 6.97
C LEU A 242 14.43 -4.67 7.15
N ARG A 243 14.54 -3.65 6.28
CA ARG A 243 15.68 -2.72 6.31
C ARG A 243 15.90 -2.07 7.69
N PRO A 244 14.90 -1.48 8.37
CA PRO A 244 15.11 -0.92 9.71
C PRO A 244 15.44 -2.01 10.74
N LEU A 245 14.88 -3.22 10.58
CA LEU A 245 15.17 -4.33 11.49
C LEU A 245 16.60 -4.85 11.35
N LEU A 246 17.16 -4.83 10.14
CA LEU A 246 18.55 -5.20 9.91
C LEU A 246 19.52 -4.16 10.47
N GLU A 247 19.13 -2.89 10.51
CA GLU A 247 19.91 -1.81 11.09
C GLU A 247 19.91 -1.86 12.63
N GLU A 248 18.75 -2.08 13.24
CA GLU A 248 18.58 -2.05 14.71
C GLU A 248 18.79 -3.43 15.37
N PHE A 249 18.29 -4.50 14.75
CA PHE A 249 18.30 -5.87 15.27
C PHE A 249 19.13 -6.80 14.39
N GLY A 250 20.18 -6.29 13.75
CA GLY A 250 21.01 -7.03 12.79
C GLY A 250 21.70 -8.29 13.32
N ALA A 251 21.80 -8.46 14.64
CA ALA A 251 22.31 -9.67 15.28
C ALA A 251 21.23 -10.74 15.52
N ASP A 252 19.95 -10.39 15.44
CA ASP A 252 18.85 -11.33 15.69
C ASP A 252 18.79 -12.42 14.60
N ARG A 253 18.74 -13.68 15.05
CA ARG A 253 18.70 -14.83 14.14
C ARG A 253 17.46 -14.79 13.23
N GLY A 254 16.30 -14.44 13.75
CA GLY A 254 15.05 -14.42 13.01
C GLY A 254 15.06 -13.38 11.89
N VAL A 255 15.50 -12.17 12.20
CA VAL A 255 15.65 -11.06 11.23
C VAL A 255 16.62 -11.46 10.11
N ARG A 256 17.81 -11.96 10.47
CA ARG A 256 18.83 -12.39 9.50
C ARG A 256 18.37 -13.56 8.63
N LEU A 257 17.69 -14.54 9.22
CA LEU A 257 17.15 -15.69 8.49
C LEU A 257 16.07 -15.26 7.50
N LEU A 258 15.15 -14.39 7.91
CA LEU A 258 14.11 -13.89 7.01
C LEU A 258 14.71 -13.07 5.87
N ALA A 259 15.72 -12.23 6.16
CA ALA A 259 16.47 -11.51 5.14
C ALA A 259 17.20 -12.45 4.17
N ALA A 260 17.87 -13.50 4.67
CA ALA A 260 18.53 -14.51 3.84
C ALA A 260 17.55 -15.24 2.91
N ARG A 261 16.38 -15.64 3.42
CA ARG A 261 15.29 -16.22 2.61
C ARG A 261 14.84 -15.25 1.52
N ALA A 262 14.68 -13.97 1.85
CA ALA A 262 14.27 -12.95 0.89
C ALA A 262 15.36 -12.66 -0.16
N TYR A 263 16.64 -12.62 0.22
CA TYR A 263 17.76 -12.51 -0.71
C TYR A 263 17.81 -13.71 -1.67
N PHE A 264 17.66 -14.93 -1.16
CA PHE A 264 17.63 -16.14 -1.99
C PHE A 264 16.45 -16.12 -2.99
N ALA A 265 15.25 -15.79 -2.51
CA ALA A 265 14.04 -15.73 -3.34
C ALA A 265 14.08 -14.62 -4.40
N SER A 266 14.82 -13.54 -4.14
CA SER A 266 15.06 -12.44 -5.09
C SER A 266 16.35 -12.57 -5.90
N ALA A 267 16.99 -13.75 -5.89
CA ALA A 267 18.24 -14.04 -6.61
C ALA A 267 19.46 -13.17 -6.23
N GLN A 268 19.44 -12.51 -5.07
CA GLN A 268 20.59 -11.81 -4.49
C GLN A 268 21.54 -12.80 -3.79
N LEU A 269 22.05 -13.77 -4.54
CA LEU A 269 22.73 -14.96 -3.99
C LEU A 269 23.98 -14.64 -3.18
N ASN A 270 24.74 -13.60 -3.54
CA ASN A 270 25.92 -13.19 -2.77
C ASN A 270 25.54 -12.69 -1.37
N ARG A 271 24.46 -11.91 -1.25
CA ARG A 271 23.94 -11.44 0.05
C ARG A 271 23.38 -12.60 0.85
N ALA A 272 22.60 -13.48 0.20
CA ALA A 272 22.07 -14.68 0.83
C ALA A 272 23.22 -15.55 1.38
N GLY A 273 24.23 -15.83 0.57
CA GLY A 273 25.39 -16.65 0.93
C GLY A 273 26.15 -16.08 2.12
N ALA A 274 26.53 -14.80 2.08
CA ALA A 274 27.26 -14.17 3.18
C ALA A 274 26.46 -14.18 4.50
N THR A 275 25.15 -13.92 4.45
CA THR A 275 24.30 -13.97 5.66
C THR A 275 24.16 -15.39 6.19
N LEU A 276 23.99 -16.38 5.31
CA LEU A 276 23.80 -17.78 5.68
C LEU A 276 25.08 -18.46 6.18
N GLU A 277 26.23 -18.12 5.61
CA GLU A 277 27.54 -18.60 6.07
C GLU A 277 27.73 -18.27 7.55
N SER A 278 27.62 -16.99 7.91
CA SER A 278 27.73 -16.55 9.30
C SER A 278 26.65 -17.15 10.21
N LEU A 279 25.41 -17.31 9.72
CA LEU A 279 24.36 -17.99 10.51
C LEU A 279 24.64 -19.48 10.73
N VAL A 280 25.22 -20.19 9.76
CA VAL A 280 25.59 -21.61 9.89
C VAL A 280 26.78 -21.78 10.84
N GLU A 281 27.72 -20.83 10.86
CA GLU A 281 28.83 -20.79 11.82
C GLU A 281 28.32 -20.59 13.25
N GLU A 282 27.38 -19.66 13.46
CA GLU A 282 26.78 -19.38 14.77
C GLU A 282 25.84 -20.49 15.25
N PHE A 283 25.08 -21.11 14.33
CA PHE A 283 24.06 -22.11 14.63
C PHE A 283 24.27 -23.40 13.83
N PRO A 284 25.37 -24.14 14.06
CA PRO A 284 25.74 -25.29 13.24
C PRO A 284 24.77 -26.47 13.33
N GLY A 285 23.89 -26.52 14.33
CA GLY A 285 22.84 -27.55 14.46
C GLY A 285 21.56 -27.26 13.67
N ASP A 286 21.41 -26.07 13.09
CA ASP A 286 20.19 -25.69 12.38
C ASP A 286 20.19 -26.25 10.94
N LEU A 287 19.38 -27.29 10.75
CA LEU A 287 19.28 -28.01 9.49
C LEU A 287 18.64 -27.18 8.38
N TYR A 288 17.73 -26.26 8.73
CA TYR A 288 17.11 -25.37 7.76
C TYR A 288 18.13 -24.36 7.22
N LEU A 289 18.98 -23.81 8.10
CA LEU A 289 20.10 -22.94 7.69
C LEU A 289 21.08 -23.68 6.77
N ARG A 290 21.44 -24.93 7.12
CA ARG A 290 22.31 -25.75 6.26
C ARG A 290 21.69 -26.04 4.91
N MET A 291 20.42 -26.43 4.87
CA MET A 291 19.70 -26.66 3.62
C MET A 291 19.70 -25.40 2.75
N LEU A 292 19.29 -24.26 3.30
CA LEU A 292 19.19 -23.00 2.56
C LEU A 292 20.56 -22.50 2.09
N TYR A 293 21.60 -22.65 2.91
CA TYR A 293 22.97 -22.29 2.51
C TYR A 293 23.47 -23.18 1.37
N GLY A 294 23.31 -24.51 1.50
CA GLY A 294 23.66 -25.46 0.44
C GLY A 294 22.94 -25.15 -0.88
N ARG A 295 21.63 -24.88 -0.85
CA ARG A 295 20.88 -24.47 -2.06
C ARG A 295 21.35 -23.13 -2.63
N THR A 296 21.81 -22.22 -1.78
CA THR A 296 22.38 -20.94 -2.22
C THR A 296 23.69 -21.17 -2.95
N LEU A 297 24.57 -22.02 -2.41
CA LEU A 297 25.85 -22.40 -3.01
C LEU A 297 25.66 -23.13 -4.35
N GLU A 298 24.72 -24.07 -4.45
CA GLU A 298 24.36 -24.73 -5.73
C GLU A 298 23.96 -23.68 -6.80
N ARG A 299 23.10 -22.72 -6.44
CA ARG A 299 22.68 -21.66 -7.38
C ARG A 299 23.81 -20.67 -7.73
N GLN A 300 24.87 -20.62 -6.94
CA GLN A 300 26.09 -19.89 -7.24
C GLN A 300 27.09 -20.69 -8.09
N GLY A 301 26.82 -21.98 -8.38
CA GLY A 301 27.75 -22.88 -9.07
C GLY A 301 28.87 -23.44 -8.18
N ARG A 302 28.67 -23.43 -6.85
CA ARG A 302 29.64 -23.90 -5.84
C ARG A 302 29.24 -25.29 -5.29
N ASP A 303 29.06 -26.26 -6.18
CA ASP A 303 28.46 -27.56 -5.84
C ASP A 303 29.28 -28.39 -4.83
N GLU A 304 30.61 -28.34 -4.91
CA GLU A 304 31.49 -29.06 -3.96
C GLU A 304 31.35 -28.51 -2.54
N GLU A 305 31.16 -27.20 -2.40
CA GLU A 305 30.94 -26.56 -1.11
C GLU A 305 29.51 -26.79 -0.61
N ALA A 306 28.53 -26.89 -1.51
CA ALA A 306 27.13 -27.16 -1.15
C ALA A 306 26.90 -28.56 -0.58
N ARG A 307 27.58 -29.58 -1.15
CA ARG A 307 27.42 -31.01 -0.81
C ARG A 307 27.40 -31.32 0.70
N PRO A 308 28.39 -30.90 1.52
CA PRO A 308 28.38 -31.22 2.95
C PRO A 308 27.16 -30.65 3.67
N HIS A 309 26.72 -29.43 3.32
CA HIS A 309 25.55 -28.81 3.95
C HIS A 309 24.26 -29.54 3.60
N LEU A 310 24.09 -29.92 2.33
CA LEU A 310 22.88 -30.62 1.85
C LEU A 310 22.80 -32.07 2.38
N ARG A 311 23.93 -32.77 2.49
CA ARG A 311 23.98 -34.10 3.10
C ARG A 311 23.55 -34.08 4.56
N LEU A 312 24.04 -33.11 5.33
CA LEU A 312 23.67 -32.96 6.74
C LEU A 312 22.19 -32.64 6.92
N ALA A 313 21.62 -31.79 6.06
CA ALA A 313 20.20 -31.48 6.10
C ALA A 313 19.31 -32.68 5.73
N ALA A 314 19.69 -33.45 4.70
CA ALA A 314 18.92 -34.61 4.24
C ALA A 314 18.93 -35.81 5.22
N ALA A 315 19.99 -35.96 6.02
CA ALA A 315 20.12 -37.06 6.98
C ALA A 315 19.14 -36.99 8.16
N ALA A 316 18.42 -35.88 8.34
CA ALA A 316 17.48 -35.67 9.42
C ALA A 316 16.00 -35.79 9.00
N ASP A 317 15.72 -35.86 7.70
CA ASP A 317 14.38 -36.08 7.12
C ASP A 317 14.08 -37.58 6.90
N GLY A 318 14.96 -38.48 7.37
CA GLY A 318 14.91 -39.93 7.16
C GLY A 318 14.83 -40.75 8.45
#